data_AF-A0A2W6CPH6-F1
#
_entry.id   AF-A0A2W6CPH6-F1
#
_cell.length_a   1.000
_cell.length_b   1.000
_cell.length_c   1.000
_cell.angle_alpha   90.00
_cell.angle_beta   90.00
_cell.angle_gamma   90.00
#
_symmetry.space_group_name_H-M   'P 1'
#
loop_
_entity.id
_entity.type
_entity.pdbx_description
1 polymer ?
#
loop_
_entity_poly.entity_id
_entity_poly.type
_entity_poly.pdbx_seq_one_letter_code
_entity_poly.pdbx_strand_id
1 'polypeptide(L)'
;MVRAADEHAAQAPLSAAVGIARRRADAPPSSPHSERFRAATATLVGLAIGATVFAIALLIYGGGAGPSAKWSSWTPADGGSLGASEIADHVAPFYRISAVDQLDVVTVVNLTNASAASASSSGTGSSGTGSSGALQVAVRTDPSSSAVSLLSGQTIAYDLCGVGGSDCSIGTGKPSADRLLLLRREALELALYTFKYISGTANVVAILPPGRTQQGCTGICPTPNDNTSSAKPVDIALLFVRDELKPWLTQPLSNTFAEQFPPSVSELGLWRQTPEAGLVDQITAHGLFSEHLVQAQAGGSLIVLDPMPPQ
;
A
#
# COMPACT_ATOMS: atom_id res chain seq x y z
N MET A 1 -71.92 -5.36 21.98
CA MET A 1 -72.12 -6.66 22.65
C MET A 1 -70.91 -6.91 23.56
N VAL A 2 -71.16 -7.07 24.87
CA VAL A 2 -70.44 -7.90 25.88
C VAL A 2 -68.91 -7.68 26.01
N ARG A 3 -68.27 -7.15 27.07
CA ARG A 3 -68.30 -7.23 28.56
C ARG A 3 -67.93 -8.61 29.18
N ALA A 4 -66.72 -8.72 29.73
CA ALA A 4 -66.33 -9.44 30.99
C ALA A 4 -64.79 -9.30 31.13
N ALA A 5 -64.14 -8.87 32.22
CA ALA A 5 -64.28 -9.03 33.68
C ALA A 5 -63.63 -10.30 34.28
N ASP A 6 -63.01 -10.07 35.44
CA ASP A 6 -62.54 -10.95 36.54
C ASP A 6 -61.19 -11.69 36.38
N GLU A 7 -60.17 -11.43 37.22
CA GLU A 7 -59.99 -11.60 38.69
C GLU A 7 -59.77 -13.06 39.15
N HIS A 8 -58.57 -13.34 39.70
CA HIS A 8 -58.26 -14.25 40.82
C HIS A 8 -56.84 -13.88 41.31
N ALA A 9 -56.65 -13.25 42.48
CA ALA A 9 -56.61 -13.84 43.84
C ALA A 9 -55.54 -14.96 43.98
N ALA A 10 -54.70 -15.09 45.00
CA ALA A 10 -54.39 -14.34 46.23
C ALA A 10 -53.15 -15.01 46.89
N GLN A 11 -52.74 -14.46 48.04
CA GLN A 11 -52.10 -15.11 49.19
C GLN A 11 -50.63 -14.83 49.51
N ALA A 12 -50.48 -14.36 50.75
CA ALA A 12 -49.31 -13.91 51.48
C ALA A 12 -48.43 -15.07 51.97
N PRO A 13 -47.15 -14.81 52.29
CA PRO A 13 -46.34 -15.72 53.08
C PRO A 13 -46.59 -15.52 54.59
N LEU A 14 -47.07 -16.56 55.27
CA LEU A 14 -47.09 -16.67 56.73
C LEU A 14 -45.78 -17.27 57.26
N SER A 15 -45.30 -16.62 58.30
CA SER A 15 -44.26 -16.95 59.27
C SER A 15 -43.99 -18.43 59.56
N ALA A 16 -42.70 -18.77 59.65
CA ALA A 16 -42.21 -19.78 60.57
C ALA A 16 -41.02 -19.21 61.35
N ALA A 17 -41.30 -18.83 62.60
CA ALA A 17 -40.30 -18.52 63.60
C ALA A 17 -39.67 -19.81 64.10
N VAL A 18 -38.35 -19.96 63.95
CA VAL A 18 -37.56 -20.96 64.68
C VAL A 18 -36.56 -20.18 65.53
N GLY A 19 -36.92 -20.00 66.80
CA GLY A 19 -36.01 -19.53 67.83
C GLY A 19 -35.00 -20.63 68.14
N ILE A 20 -33.77 -20.48 67.66
CA ILE A 20 -32.63 -21.29 68.12
C ILE A 20 -31.93 -20.49 69.22
N ALA A 21 -31.93 -21.10 70.39
CA ALA A 21 -31.35 -20.61 71.63
C ALA A 21 -29.92 -20.08 71.46
N ARG A 22 -29.69 -18.89 72.04
CA ARG A 22 -28.38 -18.31 72.31
C ARG A 22 -27.57 -19.28 73.20
N ARG A 23 -26.77 -20.16 72.59
CA ARG A 23 -25.61 -20.73 73.26
C ARG A 23 -24.55 -19.62 73.29
N ARG A 24 -24.29 -19.09 74.48
CA ARG A 24 -22.97 -18.53 74.80
C ARG A 24 -21.96 -19.64 74.53
N ALA A 25 -21.20 -19.48 73.46
CA ALA A 25 -19.93 -20.15 73.27
C ALA A 25 -18.87 -19.06 73.32
N ASP A 26 -17.96 -19.22 74.27
CA ASP A 26 -16.84 -18.35 74.55
C ASP A 26 -16.13 -17.90 73.28
N ALA A 27 -15.89 -16.59 73.16
CA ALA A 27 -14.95 -16.09 72.18
C ALA A 27 -13.59 -16.73 72.47
N PRO A 28 -12.99 -17.49 71.55
CA PRO A 28 -11.65 -18.00 71.77
C PRO A 28 -10.71 -16.81 72.00
N PRO A 29 -9.73 -16.92 72.91
CA PRO A 29 -8.78 -15.83 73.12
C PRO A 29 -8.18 -15.46 71.77
N SER A 30 -8.34 -14.18 71.38
CA SER A 30 -7.73 -13.63 70.18
C SER A 30 -6.24 -13.93 70.26
N SER A 31 -5.77 -14.86 69.44
CA SER A 31 -4.35 -15.19 69.42
C SER A 31 -3.59 -13.91 69.04
N PRO A 32 -2.54 -13.54 69.78
CA PRO A 32 -1.83 -12.26 69.61
C PRO A 32 -1.16 -12.10 68.24
N HIS A 33 -1.22 -13.12 67.39
CA HIS A 33 -0.67 -13.12 66.03
C HIS A 33 -1.73 -13.10 64.93
N SER A 34 -3.02 -13.11 65.26
CA SER A 34 -4.11 -13.09 64.29
C SER A 34 -4.10 -11.83 63.40
N GLU A 35 -3.70 -10.68 63.96
CA GLU A 35 -3.53 -9.45 63.19
C GLU A 35 -2.32 -9.51 62.24
N ARG A 36 -1.20 -10.10 62.68
CA ARG A 36 -0.01 -10.27 61.84
C ARG A 36 -0.24 -11.24 60.70
N PHE A 37 -1.00 -12.31 60.95
CA PHE A 37 -1.38 -13.27 59.91
C PHE A 37 -2.32 -12.64 58.89
N ARG A 38 -3.32 -11.86 59.33
CA ARG A 38 -4.21 -11.11 58.41
C ARG A 38 -3.45 -10.09 57.57
N ALA A 39 -2.50 -9.37 58.17
CA ALA A 39 -1.65 -8.43 57.44
C ALA A 39 -0.77 -9.14 56.40
N ALA A 40 -0.17 -10.27 56.74
CA ALA A 40 0.64 -11.09 55.82
C ALA A 40 -0.19 -11.67 54.67
N THR A 41 -1.39 -12.19 54.95
CA THR A 41 -2.27 -12.71 53.89
C THR A 41 -2.77 -11.59 52.98
N ALA A 42 -3.11 -10.42 53.52
CA ALA A 42 -3.53 -9.27 52.70
C ALA A 42 -2.41 -8.75 51.79
N THR A 43 -1.16 -8.75 52.26
CA THR A 43 0.00 -8.35 51.43
C THR A 43 0.28 -9.36 50.33
N LEU A 44 0.20 -10.66 50.61
CA LEU A 44 0.38 -11.70 49.60
C LEU A 44 -0.72 -11.68 48.52
N VAL A 45 -1.98 -11.48 48.93
CA VAL A 45 -3.10 -11.32 47.98
C VAL A 45 -2.93 -10.06 47.15
N GLY A 46 -2.52 -8.95 47.76
CA GLY A 46 -2.23 -7.70 47.05
C GLY A 46 -1.12 -7.86 46.01
N LEU A 47 -0.04 -8.56 46.34
CA LEU A 47 1.05 -8.87 45.41
C LEU A 47 0.60 -9.78 44.27
N ALA A 48 -0.21 -10.80 44.55
CA ALA A 48 -0.74 -11.70 43.53
C ALA A 48 -1.63 -10.95 42.53
N ILE A 49 -2.55 -10.12 43.01
CA ILE A 49 -3.40 -9.29 42.15
C ILE A 49 -2.56 -8.28 41.37
N GLY A 50 -1.61 -7.61 42.02
CA GLY A 50 -0.69 -6.66 41.38
C GLY A 50 0.13 -7.30 40.26
N ALA A 51 0.69 -8.48 40.48
CA ALA A 51 1.44 -9.23 39.47
C ALA A 51 0.55 -9.65 38.29
N THR A 52 -0.72 -10.00 38.55
CA THR A 52 -1.66 -10.40 37.51
C THR A 52 -2.07 -9.20 36.65
N VAL A 53 -2.39 -8.06 37.28
CA VAL A 53 -2.70 -6.81 36.55
C VAL A 53 -1.48 -6.32 35.77
N PHE A 54 -0.28 -6.43 36.33
CA PHE A 54 0.97 -6.08 35.64
C PHE A 54 1.26 -7.02 34.46
N ALA A 55 1.02 -8.32 34.60
CA ALA A 55 1.16 -9.28 33.50
C ALA A 55 0.13 -9.04 32.38
N ILE A 56 -1.12 -8.72 32.73
CA ILE A 56 -2.16 -8.36 31.75
C ILE A 56 -1.80 -7.04 31.08
N ALA A 57 -1.33 -6.03 31.82
CA ALA A 57 -0.84 -4.79 31.27
C ALA A 57 0.35 -5.03 30.33
N LEU A 58 1.30 -5.90 30.67
CA LEU A 58 2.39 -6.29 29.77
C LEU A 58 1.90 -7.07 28.54
N LEU A 59 0.80 -7.81 28.60
CA LEU A 59 0.23 -8.46 27.42
C LEU A 59 -0.53 -7.47 26.52
N ILE A 60 -1.18 -6.45 27.10
CA ILE A 60 -1.92 -5.43 26.36
C ILE A 60 -0.98 -4.36 25.78
N TYR A 61 0.05 -3.96 26.53
CA TYR A 61 1.00 -2.89 26.15
C TYR A 61 2.35 -3.41 25.66
N GLY A 62 2.75 -4.62 26.05
CA GLY A 62 4.01 -5.27 25.64
C GLY A 62 3.80 -6.33 24.56
N GLY A 63 2.74 -6.17 23.75
CA GLY A 63 2.49 -6.96 22.55
C GLY A 63 3.63 -6.83 21.53
N GLY A 64 4.67 -7.63 21.74
CA GLY A 64 5.46 -8.23 20.66
C GLY A 64 6.51 -7.34 20.01
N ALA A 65 7.60 -7.06 20.72
CA ALA A 65 8.91 -7.15 20.09
C ALA A 65 9.23 -8.63 19.83
N GLY A 66 8.50 -9.26 18.90
CA GLY A 66 9.01 -10.45 18.22
C GLY A 66 10.32 -10.09 17.49
N PRO A 67 11.12 -11.08 17.02
CA PRO A 67 12.21 -10.77 16.09
C PRO A 67 11.64 -9.84 15.02
N SER A 68 12.23 -8.65 14.88
CA SER A 68 11.72 -7.60 14.00
C SER A 68 11.32 -8.22 12.68
N ALA A 69 10.01 -8.29 12.41
CA ALA A 69 9.50 -9.02 11.26
C ALA A 69 10.27 -8.51 10.02
N LYS A 70 10.89 -9.45 9.29
CA LYS A 70 11.67 -9.11 8.10
C LYS A 70 10.76 -8.31 7.17
N TRP A 71 11.27 -7.19 6.63
CA TRP A 71 10.43 -6.27 5.85
C TRP A 71 9.72 -6.99 4.68
N SER A 72 10.43 -7.85 3.95
CA SER A 72 9.86 -8.77 2.95
C SER A 72 10.54 -10.14 3.04
N SER A 73 9.90 -11.17 2.50
CA SER A 73 10.49 -12.52 2.43
C SER A 73 11.70 -12.57 1.48
N TRP A 74 11.67 -11.79 0.40
CA TRP A 74 12.71 -11.69 -0.63
C TRP A 74 13.43 -10.33 -0.62
N THR A 75 14.67 -10.27 -1.11
CA THR A 75 15.47 -9.05 -1.28
C THR A 75 16.42 -9.22 -2.46
N PRO A 76 16.74 -8.16 -3.22
CA PRO A 76 17.77 -8.24 -4.25
C PRO A 76 19.16 -8.49 -3.62
N ALA A 77 20.06 -9.06 -4.41
CA ALA A 77 21.46 -9.26 -4.06
C ALA A 77 22.28 -7.97 -4.20
N ASP A 78 21.91 -7.11 -5.15
CA ASP A 78 22.56 -5.83 -5.42
C ASP A 78 21.72 -4.63 -4.92
N GLY A 79 22.38 -3.56 -4.48
CA GLY A 79 21.75 -2.35 -3.94
C GLY A 79 21.72 -1.15 -4.91
N GLY A 80 22.09 -1.36 -6.18
CA GLY A 80 22.20 -0.37 -7.24
C GLY A 80 21.27 -0.68 -8.44
N SER A 81 21.70 -0.33 -9.65
CA SER A 81 20.87 -0.49 -10.86
C SER A 81 20.62 -1.95 -11.23
N LEU A 82 21.55 -2.86 -10.92
CA LEU A 82 21.33 -4.30 -11.07
C LEU A 82 20.26 -4.79 -10.09
N GLY A 83 20.28 -4.27 -8.85
CA GLY A 83 19.23 -4.54 -7.88
C GLY A 83 17.84 -4.10 -8.35
N ALA A 84 17.74 -2.98 -9.07
CA ALA A 84 16.48 -2.55 -9.68
C ALA A 84 15.99 -3.54 -10.74
N SER A 85 16.88 -4.09 -11.56
CA SER A 85 16.52 -5.16 -12.51
C SER A 85 16.08 -6.43 -11.80
N GLU A 86 16.77 -6.84 -10.74
CA GLU A 86 16.36 -8.00 -9.92
C GLU A 86 14.99 -7.78 -9.26
N ILE A 87 14.66 -6.55 -8.85
CA ILE A 87 13.34 -6.19 -8.32
C ILE A 87 12.27 -6.35 -9.42
N ALA A 88 12.53 -5.85 -10.63
CA ALA A 88 11.62 -6.01 -11.76
C ALA A 88 11.37 -7.50 -12.07
N ASP A 89 12.43 -8.30 -12.16
CA ASP A 89 12.37 -9.75 -12.40
C ASP A 89 11.64 -10.50 -11.27
N HIS A 90 11.71 -9.99 -10.04
CA HIS A 90 11.01 -10.56 -8.89
C HIS A 90 9.52 -10.23 -8.87
N VAL A 91 9.15 -8.96 -9.09
CA VAL A 91 7.78 -8.46 -8.89
C VAL A 91 6.89 -8.81 -10.09
N ALA A 92 7.36 -8.60 -11.32
CA ALA A 92 6.54 -8.71 -12.52
C ALA A 92 5.83 -10.07 -12.69
N PRO A 93 6.45 -11.23 -12.38
CA PRO A 93 5.81 -12.54 -12.58
C PRO A 93 4.59 -12.80 -11.69
N PHE A 94 4.37 -11.98 -10.65
CA PHE A 94 3.20 -12.08 -9.79
C PHE A 94 1.97 -11.43 -10.42
N TYR A 95 2.13 -10.49 -11.36
CA TYR A 95 1.05 -9.74 -11.97
C TYR A 95 0.59 -10.37 -13.27
N ARG A 96 -0.70 -10.76 -13.30
CA ARG A 96 -1.23 -11.64 -14.34
C ARG A 96 -2.53 -11.15 -14.93
N ILE A 97 -2.65 -11.26 -16.24
CA ILE A 97 -3.92 -10.99 -16.94
C ILE A 97 -4.86 -12.21 -16.92
N SER A 98 -4.30 -13.42 -16.86
CA SER A 98 -5.03 -14.68 -16.77
C SER A 98 -4.27 -15.66 -15.85
N ALA A 99 -4.81 -16.86 -15.61
CA ALA A 99 -4.10 -17.87 -14.81
C ALA A 99 -2.71 -18.24 -15.38
N VAL A 100 -2.50 -18.09 -16.69
CA VAL A 100 -1.28 -18.51 -17.39
C VAL A 100 -0.48 -17.34 -17.97
N ASP A 101 -1.12 -16.21 -18.25
CA ASP A 101 -0.50 -15.08 -18.94
C ASP A 101 -0.12 -13.96 -17.97
N GLN A 102 1.12 -13.49 -18.10
CA GLN A 102 1.61 -12.31 -17.40
C GLN A 102 0.95 -11.04 -17.94
N LEU A 103 0.83 -10.01 -17.09
CA LEU A 103 0.24 -8.73 -17.47
C LEU A 103 1.19 -7.92 -18.38
N ASP A 104 2.44 -7.77 -17.95
CA ASP A 104 3.49 -7.03 -18.64
C ASP A 104 4.87 -7.62 -18.31
N VAL A 105 5.90 -7.09 -18.95
CA VAL A 105 7.31 -7.30 -18.60
C VAL A 105 7.86 -5.97 -18.11
N VAL A 106 8.54 -6.00 -16.96
CA VAL A 106 9.11 -4.80 -16.35
C VAL A 106 10.59 -4.71 -16.68
N THR A 107 11.04 -3.56 -17.18
CA THR A 107 12.46 -3.29 -17.43
C THR A 107 12.91 -1.99 -16.80
N VAL A 108 14.20 -1.86 -16.49
CA VAL A 108 14.76 -0.63 -15.93
C VAL A 108 15.14 0.31 -17.07
N VAL A 109 14.66 1.55 -16.99
CA VAL A 109 14.99 2.61 -17.94
C VAL A 109 16.31 3.27 -17.54
N ASN A 110 17.22 3.36 -18.50
CA ASN A 110 18.51 4.03 -18.31
C ASN A 110 18.34 5.56 -18.31
N LEU A 111 18.13 6.12 -17.11
CA LEU A 111 18.09 7.56 -16.91
C LEU A 111 19.48 8.13 -16.68
N THR A 112 19.74 9.30 -17.25
CA THR A 112 20.90 10.12 -16.89
C THR A 112 20.47 11.14 -15.84
N ASN A 113 20.99 11.05 -14.62
CA ASN A 113 20.67 12.03 -13.58
C ASN A 113 21.17 13.43 -13.99
N ALA A 114 20.31 14.45 -13.90
CA ALA A 114 20.68 15.84 -14.19
C ALA A 114 21.83 16.36 -13.29
N SER A 115 21.99 15.80 -12.09
CA SER A 115 23.11 16.10 -11.19
C SER A 115 24.46 15.51 -11.61
N ALA A 116 24.46 14.49 -12.46
CA ALA A 116 25.68 13.92 -13.07
C ALA A 116 26.04 14.62 -14.39
N ALA A 117 25.04 15.16 -15.10
CA ALA A 117 25.24 15.91 -16.34
C ALA A 117 25.97 17.24 -16.13
N SER A 118 25.89 17.85 -14.95
CA SER A 118 26.68 19.06 -14.61
C SER A 118 28.15 18.77 -14.24
N ALA A 119 28.51 17.52 -13.96
CA ALA A 119 29.90 17.10 -13.67
C ALA A 119 30.65 16.58 -14.91
N SER A 120 29.94 16.33 -16.02
CA SER A 120 30.46 15.59 -17.18
C SER A 120 30.79 16.48 -18.39
N SER A 121 31.05 17.78 -18.19
CA SER A 121 31.46 18.70 -19.27
C SER A 121 32.97 18.90 -19.40
N SER A 122 33.79 18.09 -18.74
CA SER A 122 35.25 18.11 -18.87
C SER A 122 35.82 16.72 -19.18
N GLY A 123 35.86 16.37 -20.46
CA GLY A 123 36.38 15.07 -20.90
C GLY A 123 36.55 14.98 -22.41
N THR A 124 37.62 15.57 -22.91
CA THR A 124 38.13 15.42 -24.27
C THR A 124 38.54 13.96 -24.53
N GLY A 125 37.94 13.27 -25.52
CA GLY A 125 38.45 11.95 -25.94
C GLY A 125 37.46 11.13 -26.76
N SER A 126 37.79 10.94 -28.04
CA SER A 126 37.04 10.21 -29.06
C SER A 126 37.12 8.68 -28.89
N SER A 127 35.98 7.97 -28.99
CA SER A 127 35.85 6.65 -29.64
C SER A 127 34.39 6.19 -29.61
N GLY A 128 33.82 5.88 -30.77
CA GLY A 128 32.38 5.75 -30.99
C GLY A 128 31.69 4.57 -30.30
N THR A 129 30.48 4.83 -29.82
CA THR A 129 29.29 3.97 -29.76
C THR A 129 28.12 4.93 -29.52
N GLY A 130 27.01 4.80 -30.23
CA GLY A 130 25.93 5.81 -30.30
C GLY A 130 25.57 6.41 -28.94
N SER A 131 25.73 7.74 -28.83
CA SER A 131 25.30 8.49 -27.65
C SER A 131 23.78 8.48 -27.62
N SER A 132 23.18 7.45 -27.00
CA SER A 132 21.80 7.48 -26.53
C SER A 132 21.62 8.79 -25.77
N GLY A 133 20.79 9.69 -26.30
CA GLY A 133 20.55 10.99 -25.69
C GLY A 133 20.20 10.80 -24.21
N ALA A 134 20.84 11.60 -23.36
CA ALA A 134 20.59 11.63 -21.92
C ALA A 134 19.07 11.69 -21.65
N LEU A 135 18.46 10.59 -21.19
CA LEU A 135 17.03 10.53 -20.87
C LEU A 135 16.83 11.04 -19.44
N GLN A 136 16.00 12.06 -19.30
CA GLN A 136 15.68 12.69 -18.01
C GLN A 136 14.18 12.73 -17.78
N VAL A 137 13.78 12.79 -16.51
CA VAL A 137 12.37 12.95 -16.11
C VAL A 137 12.16 14.35 -15.56
N ALA A 138 11.17 15.04 -16.10
CA ALA A 138 10.71 16.33 -15.62
C ALA A 138 9.21 16.27 -15.29
N VAL A 139 8.81 17.02 -14.27
CA VAL A 139 7.43 17.10 -13.81
C VAL A 139 6.92 18.51 -14.03
N ARG A 140 5.74 18.63 -14.62
CA ARG A 140 5.02 19.90 -14.69
C ARG A 140 4.15 20.02 -13.44
N THR A 141 4.47 20.94 -12.54
CA THR A 141 3.70 21.11 -11.30
C THR A 141 2.39 21.87 -11.50
N ASP A 142 2.29 22.63 -12.59
CA ASP A 142 1.08 23.39 -12.96
C ASP A 142 0.75 23.10 -14.43
N PRO A 143 -0.38 22.41 -14.73
CA PRO A 143 -0.75 22.05 -16.10
C PRO A 143 -1.00 23.28 -17.00
N SER A 144 -1.21 24.47 -16.42
CA SER A 144 -1.37 25.72 -17.16
C SER A 144 -0.06 26.44 -17.48
N SER A 145 1.05 26.01 -16.87
CA SER A 145 2.38 26.59 -17.05
C SER A 145 3.20 25.81 -18.07
N SER A 146 4.06 26.49 -18.83
CA SER A 146 5.07 25.85 -19.69
C SER A 146 6.33 25.44 -18.92
N ALA A 147 6.42 25.76 -17.62
CA ALA A 147 7.57 25.43 -16.80
C ALA A 147 7.55 23.97 -16.34
N VAL A 148 8.65 23.26 -16.55
CA VAL A 148 8.87 21.90 -16.05
C VAL A 148 9.99 21.91 -15.03
N SER A 149 9.84 21.14 -13.96
CA SER A 149 10.83 20.97 -12.91
C SER A 149 11.50 19.61 -13.06
N LEU A 150 12.84 19.59 -13.06
CA LEU A 150 13.57 18.33 -13.02
C LEU A 150 13.42 17.69 -11.63
N LEU A 151 13.22 16.37 -11.61
CA LEU A 151 13.22 15.62 -10.35
C LEU A 151 14.59 15.75 -9.68
N SER A 152 14.58 16.05 -8.38
CA SER A 152 15.80 16.11 -7.57
C SER A 152 16.11 14.76 -6.94
N GLY A 153 17.39 14.44 -6.78
CA GLY A 153 17.85 13.15 -6.27
C GLY A 153 17.95 12.05 -7.33
N GLN A 154 18.31 10.85 -6.91
CA GLN A 154 18.41 9.69 -7.79
C GLN A 154 17.02 9.17 -8.13
N THR A 155 16.76 9.00 -9.42
CA THR A 155 15.49 8.45 -9.92
C THR A 155 15.75 7.09 -10.57
N ILE A 156 14.93 6.10 -10.21
CA ILE A 156 14.84 4.83 -10.92
C ILE A 156 13.54 4.86 -11.73
N ALA A 157 13.60 4.56 -13.01
CA ALA A 157 12.42 4.41 -13.84
C ALA A 157 12.25 2.96 -14.29
N TYR A 158 11.03 2.47 -14.24
CA TYR A 158 10.60 1.18 -14.75
C TYR A 158 9.69 1.40 -15.95
N ASP A 159 9.91 0.64 -17.01
CA ASP A 159 9.02 0.53 -18.17
C ASP A 159 8.26 -0.79 -18.06
N LEU A 160 6.95 -0.69 -17.83
CA LEU A 160 6.03 -1.82 -17.80
C LEU A 160 5.52 -2.01 -19.22
N CYS A 161 6.10 -2.96 -19.95
CA CYS A 161 5.75 -3.24 -21.34
C CYS A 161 4.73 -4.38 -21.42
N GLY A 162 3.50 -4.07 -21.82
CA GLY A 162 2.40 -5.01 -21.91
C GLY A 162 2.71 -6.21 -22.82
N VAL A 163 2.27 -7.40 -22.40
CA VAL A 163 2.46 -8.62 -23.18
C VAL A 163 1.34 -8.80 -24.21
N GLY A 164 1.72 -9.28 -25.40
CA GLY A 164 0.79 -9.75 -26.43
C GLY A 164 0.18 -8.67 -27.32
N GLY A 165 0.47 -7.39 -27.10
CA GLY A 165 0.05 -6.28 -27.98
C GLY A 165 1.19 -5.71 -28.82
N SER A 166 0.87 -4.75 -29.68
CA SER A 166 1.88 -3.94 -30.39
C SER A 166 2.33 -2.77 -29.52
N ASP A 167 3.55 -2.26 -29.73
CA ASP A 167 4.04 -1.02 -29.11
C ASP A 167 3.94 -1.03 -27.58
N CYS A 168 4.32 -2.15 -26.94
CA CYS A 168 4.20 -2.36 -25.49
C CYS A 168 2.78 -2.29 -24.91
N SER A 169 1.73 -2.35 -25.74
CA SER A 169 0.35 -2.46 -25.25
C SER A 169 0.03 -3.88 -24.75
N ILE A 170 -0.92 -3.98 -23.82
CA ILE A 170 -1.46 -5.27 -23.38
C ILE A 170 -2.46 -5.77 -24.43
N GLY A 171 -2.11 -6.87 -25.12
CA GLY A 171 -2.86 -7.35 -26.28
C GLY A 171 -4.10 -8.18 -25.99
N THR A 172 -4.31 -8.58 -24.74
CA THR A 172 -5.48 -9.37 -24.34
C THR A 172 -6.41 -8.56 -23.44
N GLY A 173 -7.70 -8.90 -23.47
CA GLY A 173 -8.76 -8.26 -22.69
C GLY A 173 -9.04 -6.79 -23.04
N LYS A 174 -10.16 -6.26 -22.53
CA LYS A 174 -10.54 -4.85 -22.73
C LYS A 174 -9.79 -3.96 -21.71
N PRO A 175 -9.21 -2.82 -22.12
CA PRO A 175 -8.75 -1.80 -21.18
C PRO A 175 -9.85 -1.42 -20.19
N SER A 176 -9.52 -1.39 -18.91
CA SER A 176 -10.47 -1.13 -17.83
C SER A 176 -9.80 -0.41 -16.66
N ALA A 177 -10.60 0.26 -15.83
CA ALA A 177 -10.11 0.85 -14.58
C ALA A 177 -9.52 -0.22 -13.63
N ASP A 178 -10.03 -1.45 -13.72
CA ASP A 178 -9.58 -2.59 -12.91
C ASP A 178 -8.15 -2.96 -13.30
N ARG A 179 -7.90 -3.11 -14.61
CA ARG A 179 -6.55 -3.35 -15.13
C ARG A 179 -5.59 -2.24 -14.71
N LEU A 180 -6.02 -0.98 -14.80
CA LEU A 180 -5.21 0.15 -14.35
C LEU A 180 -4.90 0.07 -12.85
N LEU A 181 -5.86 -0.33 -12.01
CA LEU A 181 -5.62 -0.48 -10.58
C LEU A 181 -4.61 -1.59 -10.27
N LEU A 182 -4.62 -2.68 -11.04
CA LEU A 182 -3.61 -3.75 -10.92
C LEU A 182 -2.20 -3.25 -11.31
N LEU A 183 -2.07 -2.51 -12.42
CA LEU A 183 -0.82 -1.86 -12.83
C LEU A 183 -0.33 -0.85 -11.78
N ARG A 184 -1.24 -0.09 -11.16
CA ARG A 184 -0.91 0.84 -10.07
C ARG A 184 -0.39 0.12 -8.83
N ARG A 185 -0.97 -1.04 -8.49
CA ARG A 185 -0.48 -1.91 -7.41
C ARG A 185 0.94 -2.41 -7.73
N GLU A 186 1.19 -2.84 -8.96
CA GLU A 186 2.53 -3.26 -9.43
C GLU A 186 3.57 -2.16 -9.31
N ALA A 187 3.25 -0.99 -9.86
CA ALA A 187 4.08 0.19 -9.77
C ALA A 187 4.41 0.57 -8.30
N LEU A 188 3.42 0.46 -7.40
CA LEU A 188 3.64 0.72 -5.97
C LEU A 188 4.55 -0.34 -5.33
N GLU A 189 4.38 -1.62 -5.66
CA GLU A 189 5.23 -2.69 -5.14
C GLU A 189 6.69 -2.52 -5.60
N LEU A 190 6.90 -2.25 -6.90
CA LEU A 190 8.21 -1.90 -7.45
C LEU A 190 8.83 -0.70 -6.70
N ALA A 191 8.06 0.35 -6.46
CA ALA A 191 8.54 1.54 -5.76
C ALA A 191 8.94 1.23 -4.30
N LEU A 192 8.13 0.47 -3.57
CA LEU A 192 8.42 0.10 -2.18
C LEU A 192 9.68 -0.77 -2.08
N TYR A 193 9.84 -1.78 -2.93
CA TYR A 193 11.08 -2.57 -3.00
C TYR A 193 12.28 -1.70 -3.34
N THR A 194 12.14 -0.81 -4.32
CA THR A 194 13.22 0.07 -4.76
C THR A 194 13.66 1.02 -3.65
N PHE A 195 12.73 1.71 -2.99
CA PHE A 195 13.08 2.59 -1.88
C PHE A 195 13.64 1.85 -0.68
N LYS A 196 13.22 0.59 -0.47
CA LYS A 196 13.73 -0.23 0.61
C LYS A 196 15.18 -0.65 0.38
N TYR A 197 15.49 -1.14 -0.82
CA TYR A 197 16.73 -1.86 -1.09
C TYR A 197 17.74 -1.12 -1.95
N ILE A 198 17.29 -0.20 -2.80
CA ILE A 198 18.18 0.58 -3.65
C ILE A 198 18.55 1.87 -2.91
N SER A 199 19.82 1.92 -2.49
CA SER A 199 20.34 3.04 -1.70
C SER A 199 20.39 4.33 -2.53
N GLY A 200 20.10 5.47 -1.90
CA GLY A 200 20.16 6.78 -2.56
C GLY A 200 18.95 7.15 -3.41
N THR A 201 18.08 6.20 -3.78
CA THR A 201 16.87 6.47 -4.56
C THR A 201 15.92 7.40 -3.83
N ALA A 202 15.60 8.52 -4.46
CA ALA A 202 14.66 9.54 -3.99
C ALA A 202 13.30 9.44 -4.69
N ASN A 203 13.31 9.06 -5.98
CA ASN A 203 12.10 8.95 -6.79
C ASN A 203 12.06 7.61 -7.54
N VAL A 204 10.86 7.08 -7.74
CA VAL A 204 10.61 5.96 -8.64
C VAL A 204 9.54 6.38 -9.65
N VAL A 205 9.79 6.14 -10.93
CA VAL A 205 8.83 6.36 -12.00
C VAL A 205 8.45 5.01 -12.60
N ALA A 206 7.17 4.74 -12.79
CA ALA A 206 6.68 3.56 -13.47
C ALA A 206 5.87 3.99 -14.69
N ILE A 207 6.41 3.76 -15.88
CA ILE A 207 5.78 4.02 -17.18
C ILE A 207 4.87 2.83 -17.46
N LEU A 208 3.56 3.07 -17.62
CA LEU A 208 2.59 2.00 -17.80
C LEU A 208 2.42 1.62 -19.28
N PRO A 209 1.93 0.41 -19.58
CA PRO A 209 1.55 0.05 -20.93
C PRO A 209 0.57 1.07 -21.52
N PRO A 210 0.73 1.49 -22.79
CA PRO A 210 -0.14 2.46 -23.42
C PRO A 210 -1.60 2.00 -23.37
N GLY A 211 -2.43 2.88 -22.83
CA GLY A 211 -3.85 2.66 -22.64
C GLY A 211 -4.69 3.37 -23.70
N ARG A 212 -5.99 3.06 -23.68
CA ARG A 212 -6.99 3.85 -24.39
C ARG A 212 -8.07 4.24 -23.39
N THR A 213 -8.30 5.53 -23.21
CA THR A 213 -9.45 5.99 -22.44
C THR A 213 -10.68 5.94 -23.34
N GLN A 214 -11.76 5.34 -22.85
CA GLN A 214 -13.07 5.63 -23.40
C GLN A 214 -13.52 6.92 -22.72
N GLN A 215 -13.62 8.00 -23.48
CA GLN A 215 -14.20 9.24 -22.98
C GLN A 215 -15.68 8.98 -22.69
N GLY A 216 -15.96 8.53 -21.47
CA GLY A 216 -17.31 8.34 -20.97
C GLY A 216 -17.96 9.70 -20.84
N CYS A 217 -18.86 10.03 -21.76
CA CYS A 217 -19.68 11.21 -21.64
C CYS A 217 -20.61 11.07 -20.42
N THR A 218 -20.32 11.78 -19.34
CA THR A 218 -21.28 12.03 -18.26
C THR A 218 -22.18 13.21 -18.65
N GLY A 219 -23.09 13.00 -19.60
CA GLY A 219 -24.00 14.04 -20.11
C GLY A 219 -24.88 13.57 -21.28
N ILE A 220 -25.64 14.51 -21.88
CA ILE A 220 -26.42 14.27 -23.12
C ILE A 220 -25.45 14.22 -24.31
N CYS A 221 -24.62 13.20 -24.38
CA CYS A 221 -23.92 12.90 -25.63
C CYS A 221 -24.85 12.06 -26.51
N PRO A 222 -24.87 12.31 -27.83
CA PRO A 222 -25.57 11.43 -28.74
C PRO A 222 -25.10 9.99 -28.49
N THR A 223 -26.05 9.07 -28.39
CA THR A 223 -25.79 7.63 -28.27
C THR A 223 -24.66 7.28 -29.23
N PRO A 224 -23.58 6.63 -28.76
CA PRO A 224 -22.48 6.26 -29.62
C PRO A 224 -23.06 5.39 -30.72
N ASN A 225 -23.09 5.91 -31.95
CA ASN A 225 -23.07 5.02 -33.10
C ASN A 225 -21.81 4.18 -32.90
N ASP A 226 -21.91 2.84 -33.00
CA ASP A 226 -20.88 1.84 -32.69
C ASP A 226 -19.49 2.08 -33.36
N ASN A 227 -19.36 3.13 -34.19
CA ASN A 227 -18.16 3.51 -34.93
C ASN A 227 -17.49 4.83 -34.49
N THR A 228 -17.93 5.55 -33.44
CA THR A 228 -17.36 6.88 -33.08
C THR A 228 -16.95 7.09 -31.62
N SER A 229 -16.75 6.04 -30.82
CA SER A 229 -15.93 6.19 -29.61
C SER A 229 -14.47 6.35 -30.04
N SER A 230 -14.05 7.59 -30.32
CA SER A 230 -12.65 7.96 -30.47
C SER A 230 -11.93 7.72 -29.15
N ALA A 231 -11.46 6.50 -28.93
CA ALA A 231 -10.65 6.17 -27.78
C ALA A 231 -9.29 6.84 -27.98
N LYS A 232 -9.00 7.89 -27.20
CA LYS A 232 -7.72 8.60 -27.29
C LYS A 232 -6.65 7.73 -26.62
N PRO A 233 -5.47 7.55 -27.26
CA PRO A 233 -4.31 6.98 -26.58
C PRO A 233 -3.99 7.81 -25.34
N VAL A 234 -3.73 7.13 -24.23
CA VAL A 234 -3.29 7.76 -23.00
C VAL A 234 -2.11 6.96 -22.48
N ASP A 235 -0.96 7.63 -22.48
CA ASP A 235 0.29 7.15 -21.89
C ASP A 235 0.33 7.68 -20.46
N ILE A 236 0.53 6.77 -19.50
CA ILE A 236 0.37 7.05 -18.06
C ILE A 236 1.65 6.63 -17.37
N ALA A 237 2.19 7.51 -16.54
CA ALA A 237 3.22 7.16 -15.57
C ALA A 237 2.74 7.34 -14.14
N LEU A 238 3.34 6.57 -13.24
CA LEU A 238 3.30 6.82 -11.82
C LEU A 238 4.62 7.39 -11.33
N LEU A 239 4.58 8.50 -10.60
CA LEU A 239 5.71 9.03 -9.85
C LEU A 239 5.48 8.76 -8.36
N PHE A 240 6.47 8.15 -7.74
CA PHE A 240 6.54 7.97 -6.29
C PHE A 240 7.73 8.74 -5.74
N VAL A 241 7.52 9.43 -4.62
CA VAL A 241 8.56 10.10 -3.86
C VAL A 241 8.79 9.34 -2.56
N ARG A 242 10.05 9.03 -2.25
CA ARG A 242 10.40 8.22 -1.06
C ARG A 242 9.81 8.76 0.23
N ASP A 243 9.79 10.09 0.36
CA ASP A 243 9.33 10.78 1.56
C ASP A 243 7.84 10.56 1.85
N GLU A 244 7.03 10.41 0.81
CA GLU A 244 5.59 10.12 0.91
C GLU A 244 5.35 8.66 1.31
N LEU A 245 6.24 7.76 0.88
CA LEU A 245 6.14 6.33 1.18
C LEU A 245 6.84 5.89 2.47
N LYS A 246 7.52 6.81 3.18
CA LYS A 246 8.23 6.53 4.44
C LYS A 246 7.42 5.69 5.44
N PRO A 247 6.13 5.97 5.72
CA PRO A 247 5.34 5.16 6.65
C PRO A 247 5.21 3.69 6.25
N TRP A 248 5.22 3.39 4.95
CA TRP A 248 5.10 2.03 4.42
C TRP A 248 6.43 1.29 4.40
N LEU A 249 7.56 2.01 4.43
CA LEU A 249 8.91 1.44 4.44
C LEU A 249 9.36 0.97 5.84
N THR A 250 8.71 1.44 6.90
CA THR A 250 9.03 1.12 8.30
C THR A 250 8.29 -0.11 8.83
N GLN A 251 7.25 -0.57 8.13
CA GLN A 251 6.51 -1.77 8.47
C GLN A 251 6.76 -2.89 7.45
N PRO A 252 6.54 -4.18 7.81
CA PRO A 252 6.62 -5.27 6.84
C PRO A 252 5.72 -5.04 5.63
N LEU A 253 6.21 -5.42 4.45
CA LEU A 253 5.49 -5.33 3.18
C LEU A 253 4.13 -6.01 3.24
N SER A 254 4.01 -7.10 4.01
CA SER A 254 2.75 -7.82 4.24
C SER A 254 1.66 -6.99 4.93
N ASN A 255 2.03 -5.86 5.56
CA ASN A 255 1.06 -4.92 6.13
C ASN A 255 0.52 -3.94 5.08
N THR A 256 1.26 -3.74 3.99
CA THR A 256 0.84 -2.92 2.84
C THR A 256 0.09 -3.77 1.82
N PHE A 257 0.61 -4.97 1.52
CA PHE A 257 0.00 -5.95 0.64
C PHE A 257 -0.29 -7.23 1.43
N ALA A 258 -1.55 -7.40 1.81
CA ALA A 258 -1.97 -8.57 2.58
C ALA A 258 -1.90 -9.84 1.72
N GLU A 259 -2.17 -9.70 0.42
CA GLU A 259 -2.07 -10.79 -0.54
C GLU A 259 -0.67 -10.83 -1.16
N GLN A 260 0.07 -11.91 -0.92
CA GLN A 260 1.38 -12.12 -1.55
C GLN A 260 1.28 -12.22 -3.08
N PHE A 261 0.18 -12.80 -3.57
CA PHE A 261 -0.10 -12.93 -4.98
C PHE A 261 -1.27 -12.01 -5.30
N PRO A 262 -1.10 -11.00 -6.15
CA PRO A 262 -2.21 -10.15 -6.56
C PRO A 262 -3.26 -10.97 -7.31
N PRO A 263 -4.52 -10.51 -7.31
CA PRO A 263 -5.57 -11.12 -8.12
C PRO A 263 -5.23 -11.05 -9.62
N SER A 264 -5.72 -12.01 -10.39
CA SER A 264 -5.77 -11.87 -11.84
C SER A 264 -6.79 -10.80 -12.26
N VAL A 265 -6.70 -10.31 -13.50
CA VAL A 265 -7.66 -9.31 -14.01
C VAL A 265 -9.12 -9.76 -13.91
N SER A 266 -9.40 -11.06 -14.00
CA SER A 266 -10.75 -11.63 -13.82
C SER A 266 -11.27 -11.60 -12.38
N GLU A 267 -10.38 -11.52 -11.39
CA GLU A 267 -10.73 -11.58 -9.96
C GLU A 267 -10.83 -10.18 -9.32
N LEU A 268 -10.50 -9.13 -10.08
CA LEU A 268 -10.43 -7.75 -9.59
C LEU A 268 -11.77 -7.21 -9.04
N GLY A 269 -12.91 -7.74 -9.52
CA GLY A 269 -14.22 -7.36 -8.99
C GLY A 269 -14.42 -7.72 -7.51
N LEU A 270 -13.80 -8.81 -7.05
CA LEU A 270 -13.79 -9.19 -5.63
C LEU A 270 -12.70 -8.43 -4.88
N TRP A 271 -11.51 -8.34 -5.46
CA TRP A 271 -10.38 -7.66 -4.82
C TRP A 271 -10.63 -6.17 -4.59
N ARG A 272 -11.38 -5.46 -5.45
CA ARG A 272 -11.75 -4.05 -5.22
C ARG A 272 -12.51 -3.82 -3.91
N GLN A 273 -13.12 -4.86 -3.34
CA GLN A 273 -13.84 -4.78 -2.07
C GLN A 273 -12.90 -4.94 -0.87
N THR A 274 -11.62 -5.20 -1.09
CA THR A 274 -10.61 -5.35 -0.03
C THR A 274 -10.04 -4.00 0.41
N PRO A 275 -9.55 -3.89 1.67
CA PRO A 275 -8.82 -2.70 2.12
C PRO A 275 -7.55 -2.41 1.31
N GLU A 276 -6.91 -3.45 0.77
CA GLU A 276 -5.68 -3.31 -0.04
C GLU A 276 -5.95 -2.52 -1.32
N ALA A 277 -7.04 -2.82 -2.03
CA ALA A 277 -7.40 -2.09 -3.25
C ALA A 277 -7.65 -0.60 -2.99
N GLY A 278 -8.37 -0.28 -1.90
CA GLY A 278 -8.60 1.11 -1.49
C GLY A 278 -7.31 1.83 -1.08
N LEU A 279 -6.38 1.11 -0.45
CA LEU A 279 -5.07 1.65 -0.10
C LEU A 279 -4.22 1.95 -1.33
N VAL A 280 -4.13 1.01 -2.27
CA VAL A 280 -3.41 1.20 -3.54
C VAL A 280 -3.97 2.41 -4.26
N ASP A 281 -5.31 2.51 -4.37
CA ASP A 281 -5.95 3.63 -5.03
C ASP A 281 -5.60 4.96 -4.35
N GLN A 282 -5.71 5.03 -3.02
CA GLN A 282 -5.39 6.22 -2.25
C GLN A 282 -3.93 6.65 -2.38
N ILE A 283 -2.97 5.72 -2.25
CA ILE A 283 -1.54 6.04 -2.31
C ILE A 283 -1.15 6.51 -3.72
N THR A 284 -1.68 5.85 -4.74
CA THR A 284 -1.27 6.09 -6.13
C THR A 284 -2.07 7.20 -6.82
N ALA A 285 -3.17 7.68 -6.24
CA ALA A 285 -4.04 8.70 -6.83
C ALA A 285 -3.30 10.01 -7.14
N HIS A 286 -2.43 10.45 -6.23
CA HIS A 286 -1.65 11.69 -6.40
C HIS A 286 -0.43 11.51 -7.31
N GLY A 287 -0.01 10.27 -7.52
CA GLY A 287 1.16 9.93 -8.30
C GLY A 287 0.87 9.70 -9.78
N LEU A 288 -0.36 9.92 -10.26
CA LEU A 288 -0.77 9.63 -11.64
C LEU A 288 -0.52 10.82 -12.58
N PHE A 289 0.27 10.57 -13.62
CA PHE A 289 0.64 11.57 -14.62
C PHE A 289 0.35 11.03 -16.02
N SER A 290 -0.06 11.92 -16.95
CA SER A 290 0.08 11.65 -18.36
C SER A 290 1.53 11.92 -18.76
N GLU A 291 2.11 11.06 -19.57
CA GLU A 291 3.51 11.15 -19.95
C GLU A 291 3.70 11.49 -21.43
N HIS A 292 4.73 12.27 -21.71
CA HIS A 292 5.09 12.66 -23.07
C HIS A 292 6.61 12.64 -23.24
N LEU A 293 7.09 11.98 -24.29
CA LEU A 293 8.48 12.05 -24.70
C LEU A 293 8.69 13.31 -25.55
N VAL A 294 9.52 14.23 -25.09
CA VAL A 294 9.91 15.44 -25.84
C VAL A 294 11.41 15.45 -26.08
N GLN A 295 11.83 15.93 -27.24
CA GLN A 295 13.25 16.07 -27.54
C GLN A 295 13.74 17.43 -27.05
N ALA A 296 14.75 17.43 -26.18
CA ALA A 296 15.37 18.64 -25.69
C ALA A 296 16.18 19.33 -26.80
N GLN A 297 16.27 20.67 -26.74
CA GLN A 297 17.04 21.45 -27.70
C GLN A 297 18.53 21.06 -27.77
N ALA A 298 19.07 20.50 -26.69
CA ALA A 298 20.44 19.99 -26.60
C ALA A 298 20.62 18.55 -27.14
N GLY A 299 19.60 17.96 -27.75
CA GLY A 299 19.66 16.63 -28.36
C GLY A 299 19.40 15.44 -27.41
N GLY A 300 19.08 15.69 -26.13
CA GLY A 300 18.60 14.67 -25.19
C GLY A 300 17.10 14.42 -25.29
N SER A 301 16.61 13.34 -24.67
CA SER A 301 15.17 13.04 -24.57
C SER A 301 14.67 13.33 -23.15
N LEU A 302 13.48 13.89 -23.03
CA LEU A 302 12.84 14.20 -21.74
C LEU A 302 11.51 13.46 -21.67
N ILE A 303 11.27 12.75 -20.57
CA ILE A 303 9.94 12.31 -20.19
C ILE A 303 9.34 13.44 -19.37
N VAL A 304 8.28 14.06 -19.89
CA VAL A 304 7.51 15.09 -19.20
C VAL A 304 6.30 14.43 -18.58
N LEU A 305 6.15 14.58 -17.27
CA LEU A 305 5.04 14.10 -16.48
C LEU A 305 4.08 15.26 -16.19
N ASP A 306 2.85 15.16 -16.70
CA ASP A 306 1.78 16.14 -16.52
C ASP A 306 0.71 15.57 -15.56
N PRO A 307 0.39 16.24 -14.44
CA PRO A 307 -0.54 15.72 -13.44
C PRO A 307 -1.92 15.46 -14.04
N MET A 308 -2.47 14.29 -13.77
CA MET A 308 -3.86 13.99 -14.16
C MET A 308 -4.84 14.47 -13.09
N PRO A 309 -6.09 14.80 -13.47
CA PRO A 309 -7.16 14.98 -12.50
C PRO A 309 -7.33 13.73 -11.64
N PRO A 310 -7.67 13.87 -10.35
CA PRO A 310 -8.01 12.73 -9.51
C PRO A 310 -9.13 11.90 -10.16
N GLN A 311 -8.94 10.58 -10.18
CA GLN A 311 -9.85 9.61 -10.80
C GLN A 311 -10.91 9.12 -9.80
#